data_AF-A0A8T6VND2-F1
#
_entry.id   AF-A0A8T6VND2-F1
#
_cell.length_a   1.000
_cell.length_b   1.000
_cell.length_c   1.000
_cell.angle_alpha   90.00
_cell.angle_beta   90.00
_cell.angle_gamma   90.00
#
_symmetry.space_group_name_H-M   'P 1'
#
loop_
_entity.id
_entity.type
_entity.pdbx_description
1 polymer ?
#
loop_
_entity_poly.entity_id
_entity_poly.type
_entity_poly.pdbx_seq_one_letter_code
_entity_poly.pdbx_strand_id
1 'polypeptide(L)'
;MNVLSIGGSDPSAGAGIQHDIKTFYSLGCYGLTVITAITSQNTSNFSAVKALPPSTIRSQIRSILSDFDISAIKIGMVLTNKTIVVLNSELKQSRAPIILDPVLKSTTGGVLLKKNALKDFKKLLVPTAYAITPNVEEASVLSGIKINDNRDLKEASYKIQELGVKNIVVTGYETSKTKISDFVLSGDVSLTMNSKKIQTVNHGSGCTFSAALTVGLTEGNNFSDAVRFAKEYTVKSISDVKKIGKGIPIVEPYNDPTKLELEQGIKKFCRLHNVVEHIPQCQTNFVYSKPKPKKLDDCVGVQGRIVKTGNYVTVTGRLTYGASKHVATAVLTINKNFPKIRSAVNLKFDPKLIKMFQDKGYAVKSYDRRTEPKKVKKKVSSIEWGINNAIKNLKNPCDVIYHKGDFGKEAMILVFGENPKLVIKKLSDVLDF
;
A
#
# COMPACT_ATOMS: atom_id res chain seq x y z
N MET A 1 -3.18 -6.29 10.23
CA MET A 1 -1.83 -5.95 10.74
C MET A 1 -1.96 -4.65 11.51
N ASN A 2 -1.45 -4.62 12.74
CA ASN A 2 -1.51 -3.44 13.58
C ASN A 2 -0.15 -2.75 13.53
N VAL A 3 -0.13 -1.45 13.23
CA VAL A 3 1.09 -0.66 13.11
C VAL A 3 0.99 0.51 14.07
N LEU A 4 2.01 0.69 14.90
CA LEU A 4 2.03 1.71 15.94
C LEU A 4 2.84 2.93 15.49
N SER A 5 2.24 4.11 15.45
CA SER A 5 2.95 5.39 15.32
C SER A 5 3.14 6.05 16.70
N ILE A 6 4.38 6.40 17.01
CA ILE A 6 4.76 7.09 18.24
C ILE A 6 5.33 8.45 17.83
N GLY A 7 4.68 9.55 18.19
CA GLY A 7 5.15 10.86 17.76
C GLY A 7 4.30 12.04 18.18
N GLY A 8 4.59 13.18 17.55
CA GLY A 8 3.86 14.43 17.76
C GLY A 8 2.49 14.42 17.10
N SER A 9 1.51 15.02 17.76
CA SER A 9 0.20 15.36 17.18
C SER A 9 0.28 16.68 16.41
N ASP A 10 0.00 16.64 15.12
CA ASP A 10 -0.20 17.80 14.25
C ASP A 10 -1.71 18.04 14.08
N PRO A 11 -2.26 19.14 14.60
CA PRO A 11 -3.69 19.40 14.52
C PRO A 11 -4.19 19.66 13.08
N SER A 12 -3.31 19.97 12.13
CA SER A 12 -3.68 20.09 10.72
C SER A 12 -3.79 18.76 9.98
N ALA A 13 -3.36 17.66 10.63
CA ALA A 13 -3.30 16.32 10.05
C ALA A 13 -2.47 16.21 8.74
N GLY A 14 -1.56 17.15 8.51
CA GLY A 14 -0.62 17.12 7.37
C GLY A 14 0.71 16.43 7.67
N ALA A 15 1.06 16.27 8.94
CA ALA A 15 2.20 15.47 9.40
C ALA A 15 1.85 14.74 10.71
N GLY A 16 2.88 14.29 11.44
CA GLY A 16 2.74 13.67 12.75
C GLY A 16 1.94 12.36 12.72
N ILE A 17 1.45 11.96 13.88
CA ILE A 17 0.73 10.69 14.05
C ILE A 17 -0.55 10.61 13.21
N GLN A 18 -1.21 11.75 12.95
CA GLN A 18 -2.40 11.80 12.10
C GLN A 18 -2.07 11.39 10.67
N HIS A 19 -0.96 11.90 10.12
CA HIS A 19 -0.53 11.56 8.77
C HIS A 19 -0.06 10.11 8.67
N ASP A 20 0.57 9.61 9.73
CA ASP A 20 0.97 8.20 9.83
C ASP A 20 -0.25 7.28 9.80
N ILE A 21 -1.29 7.56 10.60
CA ILE A 21 -2.54 6.76 10.58
C ILE A 21 -3.19 6.79 9.19
N LYS A 22 -3.28 7.95 8.54
CA LYS A 22 -3.86 8.03 7.19
C LYS A 22 -3.08 7.15 6.21
N THR A 23 -1.74 7.15 6.31
CA THR A 23 -0.86 6.31 5.48
C THR A 23 -1.00 4.83 5.79
N PHE A 24 -1.11 4.45 7.07
CA PHE A 24 -1.36 3.06 7.46
C PHE A 24 -2.70 2.58 6.92
N TYR A 25 -3.74 3.40 7.07
CA TYR A 25 -5.08 3.09 6.60
C TYR A 25 -5.15 2.91 5.08
N SER A 26 -4.58 3.82 4.30
CA SER A 26 -4.56 3.70 2.83
C SER A 26 -3.77 2.49 2.34
N LEU A 27 -2.83 1.99 3.15
CA LEU A 27 -2.08 0.77 2.89
C LEU A 27 -2.72 -0.49 3.51
N GLY A 28 -3.94 -0.38 4.08
CA GLY A 28 -4.72 -1.50 4.60
C GLY A 28 -4.26 -2.02 5.97
N CYS A 29 -3.54 -1.20 6.73
CA CYS A 29 -3.14 -1.49 8.11
C CYS A 29 -4.05 -0.78 9.12
N TYR A 30 -4.20 -1.37 10.30
CA TYR A 30 -4.83 -0.70 11.43
C TYR A 30 -3.78 0.14 12.16
N GLY A 31 -3.97 1.46 12.18
CA GLY A 31 -3.05 2.41 12.81
C GLY A 31 -3.36 2.63 14.29
N LEU A 32 -2.38 2.38 15.14
CA LEU A 32 -2.39 2.69 16.57
C LEU A 32 -1.47 3.88 16.85
N THR A 33 -1.71 4.63 17.91
CA THR A 33 -0.88 5.80 18.24
C THR A 33 -0.49 5.92 19.70
N VAL A 34 0.69 6.50 19.91
CA VAL A 34 1.15 7.03 21.19
C VAL A 34 1.60 8.47 20.95
N ILE A 35 0.99 9.40 21.69
CA ILE A 35 1.31 10.82 21.56
C ILE A 35 2.51 11.16 22.46
N THR A 36 3.58 11.72 21.89
CA THR A 36 4.76 12.17 22.64
C THR A 36 4.70 13.66 22.97
N ALA A 37 4.04 14.43 22.10
CA ALA A 37 3.91 15.87 22.21
C ALA A 37 2.71 16.34 21.37
N ILE A 38 2.17 17.50 21.73
CA ILE A 38 1.16 18.21 20.95
C ILE A 38 1.80 19.47 20.35
N THR A 39 1.38 19.83 19.15
CA THR A 39 1.80 21.04 18.47
C THR A 39 0.60 21.95 18.24
N SER A 40 0.85 23.26 18.22
CA SER A 40 -0.06 24.25 17.67
C SER A 40 0.56 24.73 16.37
N GLN A 41 0.20 24.09 15.26
CA GLN A 41 0.70 24.41 13.93
C GLN A 41 -0.39 24.25 12.88
N ASN A 42 -0.19 24.83 11.70
CA ASN A 42 -1.04 24.65 10.53
C ASN A 42 -0.21 24.77 9.26
N THR A 43 -0.84 24.74 8.09
CA THR A 43 -0.15 24.82 6.78
C THR A 43 0.72 26.07 6.59
N SER A 44 0.51 27.11 7.39
CA SER A 44 1.18 28.41 7.23
C SER A 44 2.19 28.71 8.34
N ASN A 45 1.88 28.35 9.60
CA ASN A 45 2.64 28.78 10.76
C ASN A 45 2.81 27.66 11.80
N PHE A 46 3.91 27.73 12.54
CA PHE A 46 4.14 26.95 13.75
C PHE A 46 4.17 27.86 14.97
N SER A 47 3.27 27.64 15.93
CA SER A 47 3.09 28.53 17.08
C SER A 47 3.67 27.97 18.37
N ALA A 48 3.44 26.69 18.67
CA ALA A 48 3.87 26.11 19.94
C ALA A 48 4.07 24.59 19.86
N VAL A 49 4.85 24.07 20.81
CA VAL A 49 5.02 22.63 21.02
C VAL A 49 5.14 22.31 22.50
N LYS A 50 4.44 21.27 22.94
CA LYS A 50 4.45 20.82 24.34
C LYS A 50 4.58 19.31 24.41
N ALA A 51 5.62 18.83 25.09
CA ALA A 51 5.77 17.41 25.39
C ALA A 51 4.72 16.96 26.41
N LEU A 52 4.21 15.74 26.24
CA LEU A 52 3.39 15.11 27.27
C LEU A 52 4.25 14.64 28.45
N PRO A 53 3.67 14.50 29.65
CA PRO A 53 4.37 13.95 30.80
C PRO A 53 4.91 12.54 30.49
N PRO A 54 6.14 12.20 30.94
CA PRO A 54 6.72 10.88 30.74
C PRO A 54 5.83 9.71 31.24
N SER A 55 5.11 9.91 32.34
CA SER A 55 4.15 8.93 32.88
C SER A 55 2.99 8.68 31.91
N THR A 56 2.45 9.72 31.29
CA THR A 56 1.37 9.63 30.29
C THR A 56 1.85 8.91 29.02
N ILE A 57 3.07 9.19 28.55
CA ILE A 57 3.65 8.49 27.39
C ILE A 57 3.82 7.00 27.70
N ARG A 58 4.39 6.67 28.86
CA ARG A 58 4.55 5.29 29.34
C ARG A 58 3.20 4.57 29.43
N SER A 59 2.19 5.20 30.02
CA SER A 59 0.87 4.61 30.18
C SER A 59 0.27 4.26 28.82
N GLN A 60 0.32 5.15 27.84
CA GLN A 60 -0.16 4.88 26.48
C GLN A 60 0.56 3.69 25.84
N ILE A 61 1.90 3.67 25.91
CA ILE A 61 2.69 2.56 25.34
C ILE A 61 2.26 1.23 25.96
N ARG A 62 2.20 1.16 27.29
CA ARG A 62 1.80 -0.06 28.00
C ARG A 62 0.39 -0.51 27.66
N SER A 63 -0.57 0.41 27.61
CA SER A 63 -1.95 0.08 27.23
C SER A 63 -2.05 -0.50 25.83
N ILE A 64 -1.29 0.03 24.86
CA ILE A 64 -1.30 -0.51 23.50
C ILE A 64 -0.57 -1.85 23.43
N LEU A 65 0.62 -1.96 24.03
CA LEU A 65 1.42 -3.19 23.97
C LEU A 65 0.81 -4.35 24.78
N SER A 66 -0.06 -4.08 25.77
CA SER A 66 -0.75 -5.12 26.53
C SER A 66 -1.95 -5.73 25.82
N ASP A 67 -2.52 -5.03 24.83
CA ASP A 67 -3.79 -5.42 24.19
C ASP A 67 -3.62 -5.79 22.70
N PHE A 68 -2.64 -5.19 22.02
CA PHE A 68 -2.46 -5.36 20.57
C PHE A 68 -1.13 -6.03 20.21
N ASP A 69 -1.19 -7.04 19.35
CA ASP A 69 -0.03 -7.57 18.66
C ASP A 69 0.47 -6.56 17.61
N ILE A 70 1.62 -5.94 17.87
CA ILE A 70 2.21 -4.91 17.01
C ILE A 70 3.12 -5.54 15.95
N SER A 71 2.80 -5.30 14.68
CA SER A 71 3.58 -5.80 13.54
C SER A 71 4.81 -4.95 13.24
N ALA A 72 4.74 -3.63 13.45
CA ALA A 72 5.85 -2.70 13.29
C ALA A 72 5.56 -1.39 14.04
N ILE A 73 6.62 -0.66 14.40
CA ILE A 73 6.55 0.61 15.11
C ILE A 73 7.24 1.69 14.28
N LYS A 74 6.57 2.82 14.07
CA LYS A 74 7.20 4.05 13.57
C LYS A 74 7.36 5.04 14.72
N ILE A 75 8.57 5.55 14.91
CA ILE A 75 8.84 6.64 15.85
C ILE A 75 9.15 7.90 15.04
N GLY A 76 8.35 8.94 15.21
CA GLY A 76 8.58 10.26 14.62
C GLY A 76 9.14 11.25 15.65
N MET A 77 8.51 12.42 15.72
CA MET A 77 8.94 13.52 16.58
C MET A 77 9.03 13.13 18.08
N VAL A 78 10.21 13.36 18.67
CA VAL A 78 10.51 13.11 20.09
C VAL A 78 11.16 14.33 20.73
N LEU A 79 10.35 15.22 21.32
CA LEU A 79 10.80 16.57 21.69
C LEU A 79 11.94 16.63 22.74
N THR A 80 11.94 15.72 23.72
CA THR A 80 12.76 15.86 24.94
C THR A 80 13.53 14.59 25.32
N ASN A 81 14.60 14.78 26.08
CA ASN A 81 15.37 13.69 26.69
C ASN A 81 14.50 12.78 27.58
N LYS A 82 13.58 13.36 28.36
CA LYS A 82 12.64 12.58 29.20
C LYS A 82 11.77 11.64 28.36
N THR A 83 11.31 12.09 27.19
CA THR A 83 10.59 11.25 26.23
C THR A 83 11.47 10.11 25.72
N ILE A 84 12.71 10.42 25.30
CA ILE A 84 13.65 9.43 24.78
C ILE A 84 13.95 8.33 25.80
N VAL A 85 14.16 8.69 27.07
CA VAL A 85 14.39 7.72 28.16
C VAL A 85 13.22 6.76 28.32
N VAL A 86 11.97 7.26 28.26
CA VAL A 86 10.77 6.41 28.32
C VAL A 86 10.69 5.49 27.11
N LEU A 87 10.90 6.01 25.90
CA LEU A 87 10.84 5.17 24.69
C LEU A 87 11.89 4.06 24.72
N ASN A 88 13.13 4.38 25.09
CA ASN A 88 14.16 3.37 25.26
C ASN A 88 13.78 2.35 26.33
N SER A 89 13.26 2.77 27.50
CA SER A 89 12.90 1.80 28.55
C SER A 89 11.77 0.86 28.15
N GLU A 90 10.75 1.36 27.44
CA GLU A 90 9.57 0.55 27.08
C GLU A 90 9.76 -0.24 25.77
N LEU A 91 10.63 0.20 24.85
CA LEU A 91 10.72 -0.39 23.50
C LEU A 91 12.03 -1.14 23.19
N LYS A 92 13.07 -1.04 24.04
CA LYS A 92 14.37 -1.67 23.77
C LYS A 92 14.29 -3.20 23.57
N GLN A 93 13.30 -3.86 24.14
CA GLN A 93 13.06 -5.30 24.00
C GLN A 93 11.91 -5.63 23.03
N SER A 94 11.40 -4.64 22.28
CA SER A 94 10.37 -4.85 21.28
C SER A 94 10.85 -5.83 20.22
N ARG A 95 10.02 -6.82 19.90
CA ARG A 95 10.24 -7.73 18.76
C ARG A 95 9.80 -7.11 17.44
N ALA A 96 8.89 -6.14 17.49
CA ALA A 96 8.43 -5.43 16.31
C ALA A 96 9.55 -4.50 15.78
N PRO A 97 9.83 -4.48 14.47
CA PRO A 97 10.84 -3.60 13.91
C PRO A 97 10.46 -2.13 14.13
N ILE A 98 11.43 -1.34 14.57
CA ILE A 98 11.28 0.09 14.84
C ILE A 98 11.88 0.89 13.69
N ILE A 99 11.06 1.72 13.04
CA ILE A 99 11.46 2.67 12.00
C ILE A 99 11.52 4.04 12.67
N LEU A 100 12.73 4.59 12.76
CA LEU A 100 12.99 5.87 13.39
C LEU A 100 13.11 6.98 12.35
N ASP A 101 12.18 7.92 12.37
CA ASP A 101 12.18 9.12 11.55
C ASP A 101 12.72 10.28 12.41
N PRO A 102 13.99 10.70 12.23
CA PRO A 102 14.69 11.59 13.14
C PRO A 102 14.29 13.06 12.94
N VAL A 103 13.00 13.37 13.13
CA VAL A 103 12.42 14.70 12.89
C VAL A 103 13.02 15.75 13.82
N LEU A 104 13.96 16.55 13.31
CA LEU A 104 14.67 17.57 14.12
C LEU A 104 13.98 18.94 14.11
N LYS A 105 13.31 19.30 13.00
CA LYS A 105 12.66 20.61 12.77
C LYS A 105 11.37 20.44 11.97
N SER A 106 10.43 21.38 12.11
CA SER A 106 9.23 21.40 11.28
C SER A 106 9.46 22.12 9.95
N THR A 107 8.78 21.68 8.90
CA THR A 107 8.71 22.35 7.60
C THR A 107 8.12 23.76 7.70
N THR A 108 7.21 24.00 8.64
CA THR A 108 6.61 25.32 8.91
C THR A 108 7.37 26.11 9.99
N GLY A 109 8.59 25.67 10.33
CA GLY A 109 9.44 26.27 11.35
C GLY A 109 9.25 25.69 12.75
N GLY A 110 10.26 25.83 13.62
CA GLY A 110 10.24 25.34 15.00
C GLY A 110 11.16 24.15 15.24
N VAL A 111 11.68 24.08 16.48
CA VAL A 111 12.58 23.01 16.93
C VAL A 111 11.76 21.85 17.46
N LEU A 112 11.92 20.66 16.86
CA LEU A 112 11.15 19.46 17.19
C LEU A 112 11.96 18.41 17.96
N LEU A 113 13.29 18.56 18.01
CA LEU A 113 14.17 17.89 18.96
C LEU A 113 15.03 18.95 19.67
N LYS A 114 14.90 19.06 21.00
CA LYS A 114 15.73 20.01 21.76
C LYS A 114 17.21 19.64 21.67
N LYS A 115 18.10 20.64 21.59
CA LYS A 115 19.57 20.42 21.46
C LYS A 115 20.14 19.50 22.56
N ASN A 116 19.68 19.66 23.80
CA ASN A 116 20.10 18.82 24.93
C ASN A 116 19.60 17.37 24.85
N ALA A 117 18.61 17.08 24.00
CA ALA A 117 18.06 15.74 23.78
C ALA A 117 18.79 14.98 22.65
N LEU A 118 19.57 15.67 21.80
CA LEU A 118 20.26 15.04 20.67
C LEU A 118 21.26 13.95 21.11
N LYS A 119 21.98 14.19 22.21
CA LYS A 119 22.92 13.21 22.77
C LYS A 119 22.20 11.92 23.18
N ASP A 120 21.10 12.05 23.90
CA ASP A 120 20.29 10.90 24.33
C ASP A 120 19.60 10.23 23.15
N PHE A 121 19.19 11.00 22.12
CA PHE A 121 18.61 10.46 20.89
C PHE A 121 19.60 9.50 20.21
N LYS A 122 20.84 9.96 19.99
CA LYS A 122 21.91 9.15 19.39
C LYS A 122 22.28 7.94 20.25
N LYS A 123 22.39 8.10 21.57
CA LYS A 123 22.89 7.06 22.47
C LYS A 123 21.84 6.02 22.87
N LEU A 124 20.57 6.42 22.99
CA LEU A 124 19.52 5.58 23.56
C LEU A 124 18.49 5.14 22.53
N LEU A 125 18.14 5.97 21.55
CA LEU A 125 17.04 5.67 20.63
C LEU A 125 17.52 5.07 19.32
N VAL A 126 18.55 5.64 18.69
CA VAL A 126 19.11 5.12 17.43
C VAL A 126 19.50 3.63 17.52
N PRO A 127 20.17 3.13 18.57
CA PRO A 127 20.53 1.71 18.66
C PRO A 127 19.32 0.74 18.78
N THR A 128 18.13 1.25 19.12
CA THR A 128 16.91 0.42 19.21
C THR A 128 16.21 0.27 17.86
N ALA A 129 16.56 1.10 16.88
CA ALA A 129 15.91 1.12 15.59
C ALA A 129 16.33 -0.06 14.71
N TYR A 130 15.37 -0.66 14.02
CA TYR A 130 15.64 -1.54 12.90
C TYR A 130 16.16 -0.72 11.70
N ALA A 131 15.54 0.43 11.45
CA ALA A 131 15.94 1.35 10.40
C ALA A 131 15.77 2.81 10.83
N ILE A 132 16.61 3.71 10.28
CA ILE A 132 16.48 5.17 10.46
C ILE A 132 16.36 5.85 9.08
N THR A 133 15.52 6.89 8.99
CA THR A 133 15.20 7.57 7.71
C THR A 133 15.51 9.08 7.70
N PRO A 134 16.74 9.53 8.02
CA PRO A 134 17.06 10.95 8.02
C PRO A 134 16.95 11.55 6.61
N ASN A 135 16.57 12.82 6.51
CA ASN A 135 16.90 13.61 5.31
C ASN A 135 18.39 14.05 5.35
N VAL A 136 18.88 14.71 4.29
CA VAL A 136 20.30 15.16 4.19
C VAL A 136 20.74 16.05 5.36
N GLU A 137 19.89 16.98 5.80
CA GLU A 137 20.20 17.88 6.91
C GLU A 137 20.27 17.11 8.24
N GLU A 138 19.32 16.22 8.47
CA GLU A 138 19.26 15.37 9.67
C GLU A 138 20.43 14.40 9.70
N ALA A 139 20.78 13.81 8.56
CA ALA A 139 21.93 12.93 8.41
C ALA A 139 23.23 13.69 8.75
N SER A 140 23.36 14.94 8.33
CA SER A 140 24.51 15.78 8.66
C SER A 140 24.61 16.05 10.16
N VAL A 141 23.48 16.33 10.83
CA VAL A 141 23.43 16.54 12.30
C VAL A 141 23.74 15.24 13.06
N LEU A 142 23.25 14.10 12.57
CA LEU A 142 23.43 12.80 13.21
C LEU A 142 24.87 12.30 13.08
N SER A 143 25.47 12.42 11.89
CA SER A 143 26.86 12.00 11.63
C SER A 143 27.90 12.99 12.14
N GLY A 144 27.57 14.29 12.19
CA GLY A 144 28.54 15.37 12.39
C GLY A 144 29.32 15.74 11.12
N ILE A 145 28.97 15.15 9.96
CA ILE A 145 29.60 15.40 8.66
C ILE A 145 28.68 16.31 7.86
N LYS A 146 29.23 17.39 7.29
CA LYS A 146 28.49 18.22 6.32
C LYS A 146 28.46 17.51 4.98
N ILE A 147 27.27 17.15 4.49
CA ILE A 147 27.12 16.40 3.24
C ILE A 147 27.08 17.35 2.04
N ASN A 148 28.13 17.34 1.20
CA ASN A 148 28.19 18.13 -0.03
C ASN A 148 28.20 17.24 -1.28
N ASP A 149 28.78 16.05 -1.19
CA ASP A 149 28.87 15.10 -2.31
C ASP A 149 28.44 13.66 -1.92
N ASN A 150 28.52 12.75 -2.89
CA ASN A 150 28.19 11.33 -2.68
C ASN A 150 29.16 10.61 -1.70
N ARG A 151 30.41 11.08 -1.59
CA ARG A 151 31.38 10.51 -0.66
C ARG A 151 31.00 10.89 0.76
N ASP A 152 30.71 12.16 1.00
CA ASP A 152 30.22 12.65 2.31
C ASP A 152 28.92 11.94 2.71
N LEU A 153 28.01 11.73 1.75
CA LEU A 153 26.74 11.02 1.98
C LEU A 153 26.96 9.58 2.46
N LYS A 154 27.90 8.86 1.83
CA LYS A 154 28.26 7.50 2.19
C LYS A 154 28.96 7.47 3.57
N GLU A 155 29.90 8.38 3.81
CA GLU A 155 30.61 8.48 5.09
C GLU A 155 29.66 8.83 6.25
N ALA A 156 28.77 9.80 6.05
CA ALA A 156 27.73 10.15 7.00
C ALA A 156 26.83 8.96 7.34
N SER A 157 26.48 8.15 6.34
CA SER A 157 25.65 6.95 6.54
C SER A 157 26.36 5.89 7.39
N TYR A 158 27.66 5.65 7.16
CA TYR A 158 28.44 4.75 8.02
C TYR A 158 28.60 5.30 9.44
N LYS A 159 28.83 6.61 9.61
CA LYS A 159 28.87 7.24 10.94
C LYS A 159 27.57 7.11 11.70
N ILE A 160 26.43 7.17 11.01
CA ILE A 160 25.12 6.90 11.62
C ILE A 160 25.00 5.42 11.97
N GLN A 161 25.49 4.52 11.12
CA GLN A 161 25.50 3.08 11.39
C GLN A 161 26.31 2.72 12.65
N GLU A 162 27.44 3.40 12.88
CA GLU A 162 28.26 3.28 14.10
C GLU A 162 27.48 3.63 15.39
N LEU A 163 26.36 4.35 15.29
CA LEU A 163 25.46 4.61 16.42
C LEU A 163 24.61 3.38 16.81
N GLY A 164 24.71 2.27 16.09
CA GLY A 164 24.10 0.99 16.44
C GLY A 164 22.87 0.58 15.60
N VAL A 165 22.42 1.44 14.67
CA VAL A 165 21.35 1.09 13.72
C VAL A 165 21.95 0.42 12.49
N LYS A 166 21.36 -0.70 12.03
CA LYS A 166 21.92 -1.46 10.88
C LYS A 166 21.48 -0.93 9.52
N ASN A 167 20.25 -0.41 9.43
CA ASN A 167 19.65 0.02 8.19
C ASN A 167 19.41 1.53 8.18
N ILE A 168 19.90 2.22 7.15
CA ILE A 168 19.81 3.67 7.00
C ILE A 168 19.25 4.00 5.62
N VAL A 169 18.31 4.96 5.58
CA VAL A 169 17.91 5.61 4.33
C VAL A 169 18.10 7.10 4.47
N VAL A 170 19.13 7.65 3.82
CA VAL A 170 19.26 9.10 3.70
C VAL A 170 18.43 9.56 2.51
N THR A 171 17.36 10.29 2.81
CA THR A 171 16.40 10.74 1.80
C THR A 171 16.74 12.12 1.25
N GLY A 172 16.38 12.35 -0.01
CA GLY A 172 16.29 13.69 -0.57
C GLY A 172 17.63 14.31 -1.02
N TYR A 173 18.66 13.51 -1.32
CA TYR A 173 19.92 14.04 -1.83
C TYR A 173 19.79 14.53 -3.28
N GLU A 174 19.89 15.84 -3.48
CA GLU A 174 19.79 16.48 -4.79
C GLU A 174 21.08 16.27 -5.60
N THR A 175 21.00 15.44 -6.65
CA THR A 175 22.13 15.19 -7.55
C THR A 175 22.19 16.18 -8.72
N SER A 176 21.07 16.82 -9.03
CA SER A 176 20.98 17.95 -9.96
C SER A 176 19.69 18.73 -9.72
N LYS A 177 19.49 19.86 -10.43
CA LYS A 177 18.25 20.64 -10.37
C LYS A 177 16.98 19.83 -10.64
N THR A 178 17.07 18.70 -11.36
CA THR A 178 15.91 17.89 -11.79
C THR A 178 15.93 16.46 -11.23
N LYS A 179 16.98 16.08 -10.49
CA LYS A 179 17.17 14.72 -10.00
C LYS A 179 17.43 14.71 -8.51
N ILE A 180 16.78 13.76 -7.84
CA ILE A 180 16.96 13.49 -6.43
C ILE A 180 17.26 12.01 -6.25
N SER A 181 18.03 11.68 -5.23
CA SER A 181 18.43 10.33 -4.91
C SER A 181 18.27 10.06 -3.43
N ASP A 182 17.93 8.82 -3.11
CA ASP A 182 17.96 8.34 -1.73
C ASP A 182 19.09 7.31 -1.62
N PHE A 183 19.93 7.45 -0.62
CA PHE A 183 21.00 6.51 -0.33
C PHE A 183 20.53 5.51 0.71
N VAL A 184 20.64 4.22 0.40
CA VAL A 184 20.15 3.13 1.23
C VAL A 184 21.34 2.30 1.63
N LEU A 185 21.53 2.09 2.93
CA LEU A 185 22.52 1.21 3.52
C LEU A 185 21.79 0.15 4.34
N SER A 186 21.95 -1.13 3.98
CA SER A 186 21.32 -2.27 4.65
C SER A 186 22.38 -3.27 5.06
N GLY A 187 22.76 -3.24 6.34
CA GLY A 187 24.00 -3.89 6.78
C GLY A 187 25.17 -3.32 5.98
N ASP A 188 25.91 -4.17 5.29
CA ASP A 188 27.10 -3.76 4.52
C ASP A 188 26.79 -3.42 3.05
N VAL A 189 25.54 -3.62 2.61
CA VAL A 189 25.13 -3.41 1.22
C VAL A 189 24.53 -2.02 1.06
N SER A 190 25.10 -1.22 0.16
CA SER A 190 24.58 0.10 -0.21
C SER A 190 23.98 0.13 -1.61
N LEU A 191 22.92 0.89 -1.81
CA LEU A 191 22.38 1.22 -3.12
C LEU A 191 21.85 2.66 -3.17
N THR A 192 21.78 3.22 -4.38
CA THR A 192 21.24 4.56 -4.62
C THR A 192 19.97 4.46 -5.46
N MET A 193 18.88 5.03 -4.95
CA MET A 193 17.60 5.08 -5.67
C MET A 193 17.37 6.46 -6.28
N ASN A 194 17.49 6.55 -7.60
CA ASN A 194 17.29 7.80 -8.33
C ASN A 194 15.82 8.04 -8.70
N SER A 195 15.38 9.29 -8.66
CA SER A 195 14.06 9.72 -9.15
C SER A 195 14.10 11.15 -9.70
N LYS A 196 13.08 11.52 -10.49
CA LYS A 196 12.87 12.91 -10.87
C LYS A 196 12.49 13.72 -9.63
N LYS A 197 13.07 14.91 -9.48
CA LYS A 197 12.66 15.87 -8.45
C LYS A 197 11.30 16.46 -8.83
N ILE A 198 10.31 16.33 -7.96
CA ILE A 198 9.03 17.05 -8.09
C ILE A 198 9.24 18.44 -7.49
N GLN A 199 9.09 19.49 -8.30
CA GLN A 199 9.31 20.89 -7.89
C GLN A 199 8.12 21.41 -7.09
N THR A 200 7.88 20.82 -5.91
CA THR A 200 6.75 21.17 -5.06
C THR A 200 7.16 21.10 -3.60
N VAL A 201 7.18 22.26 -2.93
CA VAL A 201 7.30 22.33 -1.47
C VAL A 201 6.00 21.80 -0.88
N ASN A 202 6.10 20.84 0.03
CA ASN A 202 4.96 20.13 0.59
C ASN A 202 5.19 19.83 2.08
N HIS A 203 4.10 19.65 2.80
CA HIS A 203 4.09 19.19 4.18
C HIS A 203 3.75 17.70 4.22
N GLY A 204 4.54 16.90 4.95
CA GLY A 204 4.24 15.49 5.22
C GLY A 204 4.95 14.42 4.37
N SER A 205 5.79 14.77 3.39
CA SER A 205 6.50 13.77 2.57
C SER A 205 7.43 12.83 3.38
N GLY A 206 8.18 13.37 4.33
CA GLY A 206 9.03 12.57 5.23
C GLY A 206 8.22 11.56 6.06
N CYS A 207 7.14 12.03 6.70
CA CYS A 207 6.22 11.16 7.44
C CYS A 207 5.57 10.10 6.53
N THR A 208 5.20 10.47 5.30
CA THR A 208 4.66 9.53 4.30
C THR A 208 5.67 8.42 4.01
N PHE A 209 6.93 8.77 3.79
CA PHE A 209 7.99 7.83 3.47
C PHE A 209 8.26 6.86 4.63
N SER A 210 8.47 7.38 5.84
CA SER A 210 8.76 6.56 7.01
C SER A 210 7.56 5.68 7.41
N ALA A 211 6.33 6.19 7.28
CA ALA A 211 5.12 5.39 7.49
C ALA A 211 4.94 4.29 6.43
N ALA A 212 5.14 4.60 5.14
CA ALA A 212 5.06 3.61 4.06
C ALA A 212 6.15 2.54 4.17
N LEU A 213 7.37 2.91 4.58
CA LEU A 213 8.45 1.97 4.87
C LEU A 213 8.08 1.02 6.02
N THR A 214 7.49 1.57 7.08
CA THR A 214 7.02 0.79 8.23
C THR A 214 6.03 -0.28 7.79
N VAL A 215 5.05 0.06 6.94
CA VAL A 215 4.11 -0.91 6.39
C VAL A 215 4.80 -1.89 5.43
N GLY A 216 5.64 -1.40 4.52
CA GLY A 216 6.34 -2.22 3.53
C GLY A 216 7.17 -3.35 4.13
N LEU A 217 7.74 -3.13 5.32
CA LEU A 217 8.47 -4.16 6.08
C LEU A 217 7.57 -5.26 6.65
N THR A 218 6.31 -4.96 6.96
CA THR A 218 5.35 -5.96 7.47
C THR A 218 4.86 -6.93 6.39
N GLU A 219 5.05 -6.60 5.11
CA GLU A 219 4.58 -7.43 3.99
C GLU A 219 5.56 -8.55 3.59
N GLY A 220 6.62 -8.79 4.36
CA GLY A 220 7.63 -9.80 4.08
C GLY A 220 8.65 -9.39 3.01
N ASN A 221 8.67 -8.11 2.63
CA ASN A 221 9.67 -7.57 1.72
C ASN A 221 11.04 -7.50 2.43
N ASN A 222 12.12 -7.73 1.68
CA ASN A 222 13.44 -7.34 2.17
C ASN A 222 13.51 -5.80 2.29
N PHE A 223 14.50 -5.30 3.04
CA PHE A 223 14.61 -3.87 3.32
C PHE A 223 14.67 -3.01 2.05
N SER A 224 15.47 -3.39 1.06
CA SER A 224 15.59 -2.68 -0.21
C SER A 224 14.28 -2.59 -0.98
N ASP A 225 13.48 -3.66 -0.99
CA ASP A 225 12.17 -3.69 -1.65
C ASP A 225 11.15 -2.84 -0.87
N ALA A 226 11.18 -2.88 0.47
CA ALA A 226 10.35 -2.01 1.31
C ALA A 226 10.68 -0.52 1.11
N VAL A 227 11.96 -0.18 0.95
CA VAL A 227 12.40 1.19 0.64
C VAL A 227 11.95 1.61 -0.76
N ARG A 228 12.05 0.72 -1.76
CA ARG A 228 11.55 1.02 -3.12
C ARG A 228 10.05 1.28 -3.10
N PHE A 229 9.30 0.44 -2.40
CA PHE A 229 7.86 0.62 -2.19
C PHE A 229 7.55 1.97 -1.53
N ALA A 230 8.23 2.31 -0.44
CA ALA A 230 8.03 3.57 0.27
C ALA A 230 8.34 4.80 -0.60
N LYS A 231 9.42 4.74 -1.39
CA LYS A 231 9.80 5.79 -2.34
C LYS A 231 8.75 5.96 -3.43
N GLU A 232 8.32 4.87 -4.06
CA GLU A 232 7.28 4.91 -5.10
C GLU A 232 5.94 5.44 -4.56
N TYR A 233 5.55 5.00 -3.36
CA TYR A 233 4.35 5.46 -2.68
C TYR A 233 4.41 6.96 -2.38
N THR A 234 5.54 7.43 -1.86
CA THR A 234 5.77 8.84 -1.52
C THR A 234 5.77 9.71 -2.77
N VAL A 235 6.43 9.29 -3.86
CA VAL A 235 6.44 10.03 -5.14
C VAL A 235 5.02 10.18 -5.69
N LYS A 236 4.20 9.11 -5.64
CA LYS A 236 2.79 9.17 -6.06
C LYS A 236 1.97 10.11 -5.17
N SER A 237 2.20 10.08 -3.87
CA SER A 237 1.51 10.94 -2.89
C SER A 237 1.86 12.42 -3.09
N ILE A 238 3.14 12.74 -3.34
CA ILE A 238 3.60 14.11 -3.66
C ILE A 238 3.00 14.61 -4.98
N SER A 239 2.74 13.71 -5.93
CA SER A 239 2.13 14.09 -7.22
C SER A 239 0.66 14.52 -7.10
N ASP A 240 -0.01 14.22 -5.99
CA ASP A 240 -1.41 14.57 -5.70
C ASP A 240 -1.53 15.46 -4.45
N VAL A 241 -0.55 16.35 -4.23
CA VAL A 241 -0.63 17.30 -3.11
C VAL A 241 -1.88 18.17 -3.19
N LYS A 242 -2.47 18.46 -2.03
CA LYS A 242 -3.71 19.24 -1.94
C LYS A 242 -3.49 20.51 -1.15
N LYS A 243 -4.00 21.62 -1.69
CA LYS A 243 -4.06 22.91 -0.99
C LYS A 243 -5.31 22.95 -0.11
N ILE A 244 -5.24 22.28 1.04
CA ILE A 244 -6.34 22.20 2.02
C ILE A 244 -6.41 23.50 2.84
N GLY A 245 -5.25 23.96 3.33
CA GLY A 245 -5.12 25.23 4.05
C GLY A 245 -4.65 26.38 3.17
N LYS A 246 -4.36 27.52 3.80
CA LYS A 246 -3.89 28.74 3.11
C LYS A 246 -2.40 28.72 2.77
N GLY A 247 -1.61 27.85 3.41
CA GLY A 247 -0.16 27.80 3.28
C GLY A 247 0.36 26.69 2.36
N ILE A 248 1.38 25.97 2.82
CA ILE A 248 2.05 24.90 2.08
C ILE A 248 1.04 23.76 1.80
N PRO A 249 1.00 23.22 0.57
CA PRO A 249 0.18 22.05 0.25
C PRO A 249 0.53 20.84 1.11
N ILE A 250 -0.50 20.07 1.47
CA ILE A 250 -0.35 18.83 2.24
C ILE A 250 -0.24 17.66 1.26
N VAL A 251 0.72 16.77 1.52
CA VAL A 251 0.74 15.45 0.88
C VAL A 251 -0.43 14.65 1.43
N GLU A 252 -1.29 14.13 0.59
CA GLU A 252 -2.28 13.14 1.01
C GLU A 252 -1.79 11.74 0.62
N PRO A 253 -2.04 10.70 1.45
CA PRO A 253 -1.61 9.35 1.12
C PRO A 253 -2.19 8.90 -0.23
N TYR A 254 -1.34 8.32 -1.07
CA TYR A 254 -1.75 7.85 -2.39
C TYR A 254 -2.86 6.79 -2.28
N ASN A 255 -4.02 7.13 -2.85
CA ASN A 255 -5.13 6.22 -3.02
C ASN A 255 -5.10 5.64 -4.44
N ASP A 256 -4.94 4.32 -4.55
CA ASP A 256 -4.95 3.66 -5.87
C ASP A 256 -6.39 3.65 -6.44
N PRO A 257 -6.67 4.40 -7.52
CA PRO A 257 -8.04 4.51 -8.05
C PRO A 257 -8.56 3.17 -8.58
N THR A 258 -7.67 2.30 -9.10
CA THR A 258 -8.04 0.98 -9.60
C THR A 258 -8.47 0.09 -8.43
N LYS A 259 -7.74 0.12 -7.30
CA LYS A 259 -8.13 -0.63 -6.11
C LYS A 259 -9.44 -0.13 -5.52
N LEU A 260 -9.62 1.19 -5.40
CA LEU A 260 -10.84 1.80 -4.87
C LEU A 260 -12.08 1.43 -5.70
N GLU A 261 -11.98 1.52 -7.02
CA GLU A 261 -13.08 1.18 -7.91
C GLU A 261 -13.45 -0.31 -7.81
N LEU A 262 -12.44 -1.19 -7.72
CA LEU A 262 -12.67 -2.63 -7.51
C LEU A 262 -13.26 -2.91 -6.13
N GLU A 263 -12.79 -2.25 -5.07
CA GLU A 263 -13.32 -2.43 -3.71
C GLU A 263 -14.81 -2.07 -3.66
N GLN A 264 -15.21 -0.96 -4.28
CA GLN A 264 -16.61 -0.58 -4.39
C GLN A 264 -17.42 -1.60 -5.19
N GLY A 265 -16.85 -2.13 -6.28
CA GLY A 265 -17.43 -3.22 -7.05
C GLY A 265 -17.67 -4.46 -6.20
N ILE A 266 -16.67 -4.90 -5.42
CA ILE A 266 -16.76 -6.08 -4.54
C ILE A 266 -17.77 -5.87 -3.42
N LYS A 267 -17.81 -4.68 -2.80
CA LYS A 267 -18.82 -4.36 -1.77
C LYS A 267 -20.25 -4.49 -2.32
N LYS A 268 -20.47 -4.08 -3.56
CA LYS A 268 -21.77 -4.25 -4.25
C LYS A 268 -22.01 -5.71 -4.62
N PHE A 269 -21.01 -6.40 -5.17
CA PHE A 269 -21.08 -7.83 -5.46
C PHE A 269 -21.56 -8.64 -4.25
N CYS A 270 -20.97 -8.39 -3.08
CA CYS A 270 -21.29 -9.12 -1.86
C CYS A 270 -22.71 -8.85 -1.31
N ARG A 271 -23.39 -7.84 -1.85
CA ARG A 271 -24.75 -7.45 -1.46
C ARG A 271 -25.80 -7.82 -2.50
N LEU A 272 -25.40 -8.38 -3.66
CA LEU A 272 -26.34 -8.85 -4.67
C LEU A 272 -27.18 -10.00 -4.11
N HIS A 273 -28.46 -10.01 -4.45
CA HIS A 273 -29.38 -11.07 -4.04
C HIS A 273 -28.93 -12.42 -4.62
N ASN A 274 -29.08 -13.50 -3.86
CA ASN A 274 -28.71 -14.87 -4.23
C ASN A 274 -27.26 -15.09 -4.72
N VAL A 275 -26.35 -14.11 -4.60
CA VAL A 275 -24.97 -14.22 -5.10
C VAL A 275 -24.21 -15.41 -4.49
N VAL A 276 -24.59 -15.79 -3.27
CA VAL A 276 -24.07 -16.94 -2.52
C VAL A 276 -24.21 -18.25 -3.28
N GLU A 277 -25.30 -18.43 -4.03
CA GLU A 277 -25.57 -19.65 -4.80
C GLU A 277 -24.71 -19.78 -6.06
N HIS A 278 -24.17 -18.64 -6.51
CA HIS A 278 -23.35 -18.51 -7.71
C HIS A 278 -21.84 -18.48 -7.42
N ILE A 279 -21.42 -18.69 -6.17
CA ILE A 279 -20.01 -18.87 -5.83
C ILE A 279 -19.56 -20.31 -6.21
N PRO A 280 -18.54 -20.49 -7.06
CA PRO A 280 -18.03 -21.80 -7.45
C PRO A 280 -17.25 -22.48 -6.32
N GLN A 281 -16.95 -23.77 -6.46
CA GLN A 281 -16.12 -24.52 -5.50
C GLN A 281 -14.70 -23.97 -5.45
N CYS A 282 -14.14 -23.55 -6.59
CA CYS A 282 -12.85 -22.86 -6.65
C CYS A 282 -12.91 -21.41 -6.13
N GLN A 283 -14.08 -20.97 -5.66
CA GLN A 283 -14.41 -19.65 -5.14
C GLN A 283 -14.29 -18.54 -6.19
N THR A 284 -14.84 -17.37 -5.86
CA THR A 284 -14.90 -16.22 -6.77
C THR A 284 -13.69 -15.31 -6.57
N ASN A 285 -13.29 -14.65 -7.63
CA ASN A 285 -12.44 -13.48 -7.60
C ASN A 285 -13.00 -12.43 -8.55
N PHE A 286 -12.88 -11.18 -8.15
CA PHE A 286 -13.27 -10.03 -8.95
C PHE A 286 -11.99 -9.24 -9.24
N VAL A 287 -11.70 -9.05 -10.52
CA VAL A 287 -10.47 -8.43 -11.00
C VAL A 287 -10.77 -7.17 -11.78
N TYR A 288 -9.88 -6.19 -11.65
CA TYR A 288 -9.86 -4.98 -12.46
C TYR A 288 -8.42 -4.62 -12.82
N SER A 289 -8.18 -4.07 -14.01
CA SER A 289 -6.84 -3.72 -14.46
C SER A 289 -6.64 -2.22 -14.59
N LYS A 290 -5.37 -1.81 -14.49
CA LYS A 290 -4.93 -0.50 -14.99
C LYS A 290 -5.25 -0.37 -16.48
N PRO A 291 -5.28 0.86 -17.03
CA PRO A 291 -5.33 1.07 -18.48
C PRO A 291 -4.17 0.36 -19.20
N LYS A 292 -4.47 -0.30 -20.33
CA LYS A 292 -3.48 -1.00 -21.17
C LYS A 292 -2.59 -2.00 -20.39
N PRO A 293 -3.18 -2.97 -19.68
CA PRO A 293 -2.42 -3.91 -18.87
C PRO A 293 -1.56 -4.83 -19.75
N LYS A 294 -0.33 -5.10 -19.34
CA LYS A 294 0.64 -5.92 -20.08
C LYS A 294 0.95 -7.24 -19.37
N LYS A 295 0.92 -7.23 -18.03
CA LYS A 295 1.25 -8.37 -17.19
C LYS A 295 0.24 -8.56 -16.06
N LEU A 296 0.31 -9.69 -15.36
CA LEU A 296 -0.61 -10.00 -14.25
C LEU A 296 -0.57 -8.93 -13.16
N ASP A 297 0.60 -8.35 -12.87
CA ASP A 297 0.77 -7.28 -11.89
C ASP A 297 0.10 -5.95 -12.29
N ASP A 298 -0.47 -5.84 -13.49
CA ASP A 298 -1.29 -4.70 -13.89
C ASP A 298 -2.78 -4.90 -13.54
N CYS A 299 -3.14 -6.10 -13.07
CA CYS A 299 -4.48 -6.48 -12.63
C CYS A 299 -4.53 -6.59 -11.11
N VAL A 300 -5.44 -5.88 -10.46
CA VAL A 300 -5.76 -6.05 -9.05
C VAL A 300 -6.89 -7.06 -8.91
N GLY A 301 -6.75 -7.98 -7.96
CA GLY A 301 -7.80 -8.89 -7.53
C GLY A 301 -7.73 -9.12 -6.01
N VAL A 302 -8.56 -10.03 -5.51
CA VAL A 302 -8.48 -10.46 -4.11
C VAL A 302 -7.34 -11.48 -3.96
N GLN A 303 -6.39 -11.27 -3.06
CA GLN A 303 -5.25 -12.18 -2.83
C GLN A 303 -5.71 -13.59 -2.44
N GLY A 304 -6.72 -13.69 -1.56
CA GLY A 304 -7.50 -14.90 -1.34
C GLY A 304 -8.65 -14.97 -2.35
N ARG A 305 -9.88 -15.07 -1.85
CA ARG A 305 -11.09 -15.25 -2.67
C ARG A 305 -12.31 -14.62 -2.01
N ILE A 306 -13.34 -14.41 -2.81
CA ILE A 306 -14.70 -14.16 -2.33
C ILE A 306 -15.34 -15.53 -2.15
N VAL A 307 -15.67 -15.88 -0.92
CA VAL A 307 -16.08 -17.23 -0.51
C VAL A 307 -17.49 -17.22 0.06
N LYS A 308 -18.16 -18.36 -0.03
CA LYS A 308 -19.43 -18.60 0.65
C LYS A 308 -19.19 -18.86 2.14
N THR A 309 -19.88 -18.11 3.00
CA THR A 309 -19.86 -18.26 4.46
C THR A 309 -21.31 -18.32 4.95
N GLY A 310 -21.84 -19.52 5.16
CA GLY A 310 -23.27 -19.72 5.45
C GLY A 310 -24.15 -19.13 4.33
N ASN A 311 -24.96 -18.13 4.69
CA ASN A 311 -25.92 -17.45 3.82
C ASN A 311 -25.42 -16.10 3.29
N TYR A 312 -24.13 -15.79 3.44
CA TYR A 312 -23.52 -14.58 2.89
C TYR A 312 -22.17 -14.90 2.23
N VAL A 313 -21.60 -13.91 1.54
CA VAL A 313 -20.26 -14.02 0.96
C VAL A 313 -19.27 -13.15 1.73
N THR A 314 -18.07 -13.67 1.92
CA THR A 314 -16.97 -12.98 2.62
C THR A 314 -15.78 -12.81 1.70
N VAL A 315 -15.14 -11.64 1.75
CA VAL A 315 -13.86 -11.40 1.08
C VAL A 315 -12.75 -11.91 2.00
N THR A 316 -11.96 -12.88 1.52
CA THR A 316 -10.79 -13.40 2.23
C THR A 316 -9.53 -12.80 1.64
N GLY A 317 -8.80 -12.04 2.46
CA GLY A 317 -7.59 -11.34 2.06
C GLY A 317 -7.83 -9.93 1.48
N ARG A 318 -6.76 -9.35 0.94
CA ARG A 318 -6.68 -7.94 0.52
C ARG A 318 -6.63 -7.78 -1.00
N LEU A 319 -6.88 -6.56 -1.46
CA LEU A 319 -6.73 -6.19 -2.87
C LEU A 319 -5.25 -6.02 -3.25
N THR A 320 -4.77 -6.89 -4.12
CA THR A 320 -3.36 -7.00 -4.47
C THR A 320 -3.20 -7.09 -5.98
N TYR A 321 -2.22 -6.39 -6.53
CA TYR A 321 -1.85 -6.54 -7.94
C TYR A 321 -1.19 -7.89 -8.18
N GLY A 322 -1.50 -8.53 -9.31
CA GLY A 322 -1.05 -9.89 -9.61
C GLY A 322 -1.85 -10.97 -8.89
N ALA A 323 -2.82 -10.60 -8.05
CA ALA A 323 -3.74 -11.55 -7.44
C ALA A 323 -4.66 -12.19 -8.48
N SER A 324 -5.09 -13.43 -8.21
CA SER A 324 -5.98 -14.22 -9.07
C SER A 324 -5.48 -14.45 -10.50
N LYS A 325 -4.52 -15.35 -10.64
CA LYS A 325 -3.96 -15.77 -11.94
C LYS A 325 -5.03 -16.07 -12.99
N HIS A 326 -6.09 -16.81 -12.66
CA HIS A 326 -7.13 -17.22 -13.61
C HIS A 326 -7.93 -16.04 -14.19
N VAL A 327 -8.54 -15.22 -13.32
CA VAL A 327 -9.40 -14.12 -13.75
C VAL A 327 -8.57 -12.98 -14.35
N ALA A 328 -7.38 -12.70 -13.79
CA ALA A 328 -6.45 -11.73 -14.37
C ALA A 328 -5.96 -12.16 -15.76
N THR A 329 -5.65 -13.44 -15.99
CA THR A 329 -5.34 -13.93 -17.35
C THR A 329 -6.52 -13.71 -18.30
N ALA A 330 -7.76 -13.92 -17.86
CA ALA A 330 -8.93 -13.68 -18.69
C ALA A 330 -9.06 -12.19 -19.08
N VAL A 331 -8.92 -11.29 -18.12
CA VAL A 331 -8.93 -9.83 -18.34
C VAL A 331 -7.82 -9.41 -19.30
N LEU A 332 -6.59 -9.86 -19.08
CA LEU A 332 -5.47 -9.57 -19.99
C LEU A 332 -5.73 -10.07 -21.40
N THR A 333 -6.26 -11.28 -21.54
CA THR A 333 -6.47 -11.90 -22.85
C THR A 333 -7.55 -11.19 -23.65
N ILE A 334 -8.69 -10.87 -23.03
CA ILE A 334 -9.77 -10.16 -23.72
C ILE A 334 -9.38 -8.72 -24.04
N ASN A 335 -8.60 -8.06 -23.17
CA ASN A 335 -8.15 -6.68 -23.37
C ASN A 335 -7.27 -6.51 -24.62
N LYS A 336 -6.46 -7.53 -24.99
CA LYS A 336 -5.64 -7.53 -26.21
C LYS A 336 -6.46 -7.24 -27.48
N ASN A 337 -7.68 -7.77 -27.55
CA ASN A 337 -8.58 -7.57 -28.69
C ASN A 337 -9.60 -6.44 -28.44
N PHE A 338 -10.00 -6.23 -27.18
CA PHE A 338 -10.98 -5.23 -26.78
C PHE A 338 -10.43 -4.33 -25.66
N PRO A 339 -9.65 -3.28 -25.98
CA PRO A 339 -8.88 -2.50 -25.00
C PRO A 339 -9.70 -1.81 -23.90
N LYS A 340 -11.01 -1.62 -24.11
CA LYS A 340 -11.92 -1.05 -23.11
C LYS A 340 -12.25 -2.03 -21.98
N ILE A 341 -12.28 -3.34 -22.26
CA ILE A 341 -12.63 -4.37 -21.27
C ILE A 341 -11.47 -4.58 -20.31
N ARG A 342 -11.67 -4.26 -19.03
CA ARG A 342 -10.61 -4.26 -18.00
C ARG A 342 -11.02 -4.95 -16.71
N SER A 343 -12.26 -5.41 -16.59
CA SER A 343 -12.75 -6.06 -15.38
C SER A 343 -13.46 -7.36 -15.70
N ALA A 344 -13.33 -8.32 -14.79
CA ALA A 344 -14.09 -9.56 -14.85
C ALA A 344 -14.31 -10.15 -13.45
N VAL A 345 -15.38 -10.91 -13.31
CA VAL A 345 -15.66 -11.78 -12.16
C VAL A 345 -15.96 -13.19 -12.63
N ASN A 346 -15.54 -14.20 -11.87
CA ASN A 346 -15.94 -15.58 -12.14
C ASN A 346 -17.08 -16.04 -11.23
N LEU A 347 -18.01 -16.80 -11.81
CA LEU A 347 -19.15 -17.40 -11.15
C LEU A 347 -19.23 -18.90 -11.46
N LYS A 348 -19.95 -19.61 -10.61
CA LYS A 348 -20.36 -21.00 -10.85
C LYS A 348 -21.15 -21.08 -12.16
N PHE A 349 -20.87 -22.12 -12.95
CA PHE A 349 -21.68 -22.40 -14.12
C PHE A 349 -23.10 -22.83 -13.74
N ASP A 350 -24.07 -22.12 -14.29
CA ASP A 350 -25.49 -22.44 -14.22
C ASP A 350 -26.13 -22.14 -15.59
N PRO A 351 -26.70 -23.16 -16.28
CA PRO A 351 -27.43 -22.95 -17.53
C PRO A 351 -28.57 -21.94 -17.42
N LYS A 352 -29.25 -21.86 -16.26
CA LYS A 352 -30.33 -20.88 -16.04
C LYS A 352 -29.78 -19.46 -16.07
N LEU A 353 -28.68 -19.21 -15.35
CA LEU A 353 -28.02 -17.91 -15.34
C LEU A 353 -27.53 -17.50 -16.74
N ILE A 354 -27.01 -18.44 -17.53
CA ILE A 354 -26.65 -18.17 -18.93
C ILE A 354 -27.86 -17.72 -19.75
N LYS A 355 -29.00 -18.41 -19.60
CA LYS A 355 -30.23 -18.03 -20.29
C LYS A 355 -30.70 -16.64 -19.86
N MET A 356 -30.65 -16.31 -18.57
CA MET A 356 -31.02 -14.98 -18.08
C MET A 356 -30.17 -13.87 -18.68
N PHE A 357 -28.86 -14.08 -18.83
CA PHE A 357 -28.00 -13.13 -19.54
C PHE A 357 -28.44 -12.94 -21.01
N GLN A 358 -28.74 -14.03 -21.71
CA GLN A 358 -29.19 -13.98 -23.10
C GLN A 358 -30.55 -13.26 -23.23
N ASP A 359 -31.50 -13.55 -22.34
CA ASP A 359 -32.84 -12.96 -22.32
C ASP A 359 -32.78 -11.44 -22.02
N LYS A 360 -31.77 -10.98 -21.27
CA LYS A 360 -31.49 -9.55 -21.03
C LYS A 360 -30.69 -8.89 -22.17
N GLY A 361 -30.39 -9.61 -23.24
CA GLY A 361 -29.71 -9.08 -24.43
C GLY A 361 -28.19 -9.02 -24.32
N TYR A 362 -27.58 -9.65 -23.32
CA TYR A 362 -26.13 -9.68 -23.18
C TYR A 362 -25.48 -10.65 -24.18
N ALA A 363 -24.33 -10.25 -24.73
CA ALA A 363 -23.56 -11.06 -25.67
C ALA A 363 -22.85 -12.20 -24.94
N VAL A 364 -23.42 -13.41 -25.01
CA VAL A 364 -22.86 -14.62 -24.38
C VAL A 364 -22.09 -15.47 -25.40
N LYS A 365 -20.90 -15.92 -25.01
CA LYS A 365 -20.06 -16.84 -25.78
C LYS A 365 -19.59 -18.01 -24.92
N SER A 366 -19.09 -19.05 -25.57
CA SER A 366 -18.56 -20.23 -24.89
C SER A 366 -17.37 -20.81 -25.62
N TYR A 367 -16.59 -21.62 -24.91
CA TYR A 367 -15.62 -22.50 -25.52
C TYR A 367 -15.71 -23.90 -24.90
N ASP A 368 -15.37 -24.91 -25.69
CA ASP A 368 -15.35 -26.30 -25.24
C ASP A 368 -13.94 -26.68 -24.82
N ARG A 369 -13.76 -27.10 -23.57
CA ARG A 369 -12.45 -27.53 -23.06
C ARG A 369 -11.98 -28.86 -23.62
N ARG A 370 -12.89 -29.67 -24.16
CA ARG A 370 -12.54 -30.98 -24.77
C ARG A 370 -11.73 -30.81 -26.04
N THR A 371 -11.89 -29.69 -26.75
CA THR A 371 -11.13 -29.36 -27.96
C THR A 371 -9.78 -28.68 -27.67
N GLU A 372 -9.42 -28.54 -26.39
CA GLU A 372 -8.16 -27.93 -25.96
C GLU A 372 -6.95 -28.76 -26.44
N PRO A 373 -5.99 -28.17 -27.19
CA PRO A 373 -4.84 -28.90 -27.72
C PRO A 373 -4.00 -29.56 -26.62
N LYS A 374 -3.51 -30.79 -26.85
CA LYS A 374 -2.71 -31.56 -25.87
C LYS A 374 -1.49 -30.77 -25.32
N LYS A 375 -0.83 -29.95 -26.15
CA LYS A 375 0.29 -29.09 -25.74
C LYS A 375 -0.12 -27.96 -24.78
N VAL A 376 -1.37 -27.50 -24.85
CA VAL A 376 -1.95 -26.48 -23.95
C VAL A 376 -2.48 -27.13 -22.68
N LYS A 377 -3.07 -28.33 -22.76
CA LYS A 377 -3.50 -29.11 -21.58
C LYS A 377 -2.35 -29.41 -20.60
N LYS A 378 -1.10 -29.51 -21.08
CA LYS A 378 0.11 -29.68 -20.27
C LYS A 378 0.56 -28.40 -19.54
N LYS A 379 0.01 -27.23 -19.86
CA LYS A 379 0.32 -25.96 -19.16
C LYS A 379 -0.59 -25.79 -17.94
N VAL A 380 -0.10 -25.06 -16.93
CA VAL A 380 -0.77 -24.80 -15.65
C VAL A 380 -2.11 -24.04 -15.79
N SER A 381 -2.31 -23.25 -16.86
CA SER A 381 -3.58 -22.55 -17.13
C SER A 381 -3.87 -22.47 -18.62
N SER A 382 -5.11 -22.82 -19.00
CA SER A 382 -5.60 -22.78 -20.37
C SER A 382 -6.62 -21.68 -20.64
N ILE A 383 -6.76 -20.74 -19.71
CA ILE A 383 -7.68 -19.61 -19.81
C ILE A 383 -7.41 -18.78 -21.06
N GLU A 384 -6.15 -18.43 -21.36
CA GLU A 384 -5.80 -17.63 -22.54
C GLU A 384 -6.29 -18.28 -23.85
N TRP A 385 -6.09 -19.59 -24.01
CA TRP A 385 -6.58 -20.32 -25.17
C TRP A 385 -8.11 -20.28 -25.26
N GLY A 386 -8.80 -20.55 -24.14
CA GLY A 386 -10.26 -20.59 -24.10
C GLY A 386 -10.90 -19.25 -24.44
N ILE A 387 -10.37 -18.15 -23.87
CA ILE A 387 -10.83 -16.79 -24.17
C ILE A 387 -10.58 -16.46 -25.64
N ASN A 388 -9.37 -16.70 -26.16
CA ASN A 388 -9.07 -16.46 -27.58
C ASN A 388 -9.98 -17.26 -28.52
N ASN A 389 -10.31 -18.50 -28.19
CA ASN A 389 -11.22 -19.31 -28.98
C ASN A 389 -12.66 -18.76 -28.95
N ALA A 390 -13.13 -18.29 -27.79
CA ALA A 390 -14.46 -17.69 -27.65
C ALA A 390 -14.62 -16.37 -28.42
N ILE A 391 -13.52 -15.63 -28.63
CA ILE A 391 -13.54 -14.29 -29.27
C ILE A 391 -13.01 -14.25 -30.70
N LYS A 392 -12.51 -15.37 -31.26
CA LYS A 392 -11.71 -15.44 -32.50
C LYS A 392 -12.27 -14.67 -33.70
N ASN A 393 -13.59 -14.49 -33.79
CA ASN A 393 -14.28 -13.84 -34.91
C ASN A 393 -15.21 -12.69 -34.48
N LEU A 394 -15.01 -12.12 -33.28
CA LEU A 394 -15.88 -11.05 -32.78
C LEU A 394 -15.32 -9.68 -33.17
N LYS A 395 -16.18 -8.83 -33.74
CA LYS A 395 -15.86 -7.40 -33.96
C LYS A 395 -16.10 -6.55 -32.70
N ASN A 396 -17.04 -6.96 -31.87
CA ASN A 396 -17.43 -6.29 -30.62
C ASN A 396 -17.16 -7.20 -29.42
N PRO A 397 -16.87 -6.64 -28.23
CA PRO A 397 -16.64 -7.44 -27.04
C PRO A 397 -17.90 -8.23 -26.66
N CYS A 398 -17.72 -9.45 -26.15
CA CYS A 398 -18.79 -10.18 -25.48
C CYS A 398 -18.86 -9.80 -23.99
N ASP A 399 -20.05 -9.94 -23.40
CA ASP A 399 -20.29 -9.62 -22.00
C ASP A 399 -19.99 -10.82 -21.09
N VAL A 400 -20.24 -12.03 -21.57
CA VAL A 400 -20.13 -13.26 -20.80
C VAL A 400 -19.43 -14.35 -21.62
N ILE A 401 -18.47 -15.04 -21.02
CA ILE A 401 -17.86 -16.26 -21.58
C ILE A 401 -18.01 -17.40 -20.58
N TYR A 402 -18.47 -18.57 -21.01
CA TYR A 402 -18.56 -19.74 -20.14
C TYR A 402 -17.94 -21.01 -20.74
N HIS A 403 -17.71 -22.01 -19.89
CA HIS A 403 -17.38 -23.37 -20.30
C HIS A 403 -18.00 -24.39 -19.35
N LYS A 404 -18.29 -25.58 -19.87
CA LYS A 404 -18.90 -26.69 -19.12
C LYS A 404 -17.91 -27.54 -18.31
N GLY A 405 -16.64 -27.12 -18.24
CA GLY A 405 -15.58 -27.84 -17.53
C GLY A 405 -14.93 -28.93 -18.40
N ASP A 406 -14.02 -29.68 -17.80
CA ASP A 406 -13.39 -30.90 -18.31
C ASP A 406 -12.86 -31.70 -17.10
N PHE A 407 -12.28 -32.89 -17.29
CA PHE A 407 -11.67 -33.66 -16.21
C PHE A 407 -10.70 -32.79 -15.38
N GLY A 408 -10.97 -32.66 -14.07
CA GLY A 408 -10.19 -31.83 -13.14
C GLY A 408 -10.36 -30.32 -13.28
N LYS A 409 -11.30 -29.83 -14.12
CA LYS A 409 -11.56 -28.41 -14.35
C LYS A 409 -13.05 -28.10 -14.12
N GLU A 410 -13.36 -27.38 -13.04
CA GLU A 410 -14.72 -26.94 -12.70
C GLU A 410 -15.35 -26.11 -13.84
N ALA A 411 -16.65 -26.27 -14.09
CA ALA A 411 -17.39 -25.43 -15.03
C ALA A 411 -17.55 -23.98 -14.53
N MET A 412 -17.42 -22.99 -15.39
CA MET A 412 -17.33 -21.59 -14.96
C MET A 412 -17.96 -20.60 -15.94
N ILE A 413 -18.45 -19.50 -15.39
CA ILE A 413 -18.88 -18.30 -16.11
C ILE A 413 -17.90 -17.16 -15.77
N LEU A 414 -17.50 -16.40 -16.77
CA LEU A 414 -16.78 -15.14 -16.63
C LEU A 414 -17.67 -14.01 -17.16
N VAL A 415 -17.95 -13.03 -16.32
CA VAL A 415 -18.68 -11.82 -16.69
C VAL A 415 -17.68 -10.68 -16.80
N PHE A 416 -17.63 -10.05 -17.98
CA PHE A 416 -16.66 -9.00 -18.32
C PHE A 416 -17.31 -7.61 -18.32
N GLY A 417 -16.49 -6.58 -18.13
CA GLY A 417 -16.92 -5.19 -18.26
C GLY A 417 -15.74 -4.24 -18.43
N GLU A 418 -16.03 -3.00 -18.82
CA GLU A 418 -14.99 -1.96 -18.92
C GLU A 418 -14.45 -1.57 -17.55
N ASN A 419 -15.25 -1.76 -16.51
CA ASN A 419 -14.94 -1.48 -15.12
C ASN A 419 -15.83 -2.32 -14.18
N PRO A 420 -15.50 -2.38 -12.87
CA PRO A 420 -16.27 -3.14 -11.88
C PRO A 420 -17.74 -2.73 -11.81
N LYS A 421 -18.07 -1.43 -11.97
CA LYS A 421 -19.45 -0.94 -11.93
C LYS A 421 -20.30 -1.57 -13.04
N LEU A 422 -19.77 -1.69 -14.26
CA LEU A 422 -20.48 -2.31 -15.37
C LEU A 422 -20.60 -3.83 -15.24
N VAL A 423 -19.61 -4.49 -14.62
CA VAL A 423 -19.76 -5.91 -14.26
C VAL A 423 -20.90 -6.08 -13.26
N ILE A 424 -20.95 -5.26 -12.21
CA ILE A 424 -22.04 -5.31 -11.21
C ILE A 424 -23.39 -5.05 -11.84
N LYS A 425 -23.53 -4.07 -12.74
CA LYS A 425 -24.78 -3.80 -13.44
C LYS A 425 -25.31 -5.05 -14.16
N LYS A 426 -24.44 -5.75 -14.87
CA LYS A 426 -24.81 -6.98 -15.59
C LYS A 426 -25.30 -8.07 -14.64
N LEU A 427 -24.67 -8.18 -13.48
CA LEU A 427 -25.07 -9.16 -12.46
C LEU A 427 -26.38 -8.79 -11.79
N SER A 428 -26.59 -7.52 -11.41
CA SER A 428 -27.86 -7.08 -10.81
C SER A 428 -29.03 -7.32 -11.76
N ASP A 429 -28.82 -7.14 -13.08
CA ASP A 429 -29.84 -7.39 -14.09
C ASP A 429 -30.28 -8.87 -14.19
N VAL A 430 -29.55 -9.81 -13.60
CA VAL A 430 -29.88 -11.24 -13.62
C VAL A 430 -29.96 -11.91 -12.25
N LEU A 431 -29.50 -11.27 -11.17
CA LEU A 431 -29.49 -11.85 -9.82
C LEU A 431 -30.46 -11.17 -8.85
N ASP A 432 -30.79 -9.89 -9.06
CA ASP A 432 -31.68 -9.13 -8.18
C ASP A 432 -33.18 -9.26 -8.57
N PHE A 433 -33.58 -10.41 -9.12
CA PHE A 433 -34.95 -10.73 -9.52
C PHE A 433 -35.59 -11.81 -8.62
#